data_AF-A0A847I631-F1
#
_entry.id   AF-A0A847I631-F1
#
_cell.length_a   1.000
_cell.length_b   1.000
_cell.length_c   1.000
_cell.angle_alpha   90.00
_cell.angle_beta   90.00
_cell.angle_gamma   90.00
#
_symmetry.space_group_name_H-M   'P 1'
#
loop_
_entity.id
_entity.type
_entity.pdbx_description
1 polymer ?
#
loop_
_entity_poly.entity_id
_entity_poly.type
_entity_poly.pdbx_seq_one_letter_code
_entity_poly.pdbx_strand_id
1 'polypeptide(L)'
;MATFSYRARNATGEVVRGTLVADTTAAAARLLAERSLMPVELDQVEAAQKSLLTGKARRVKLAKVGMMYEQLADLLGAGVPLLRALTVLSSQSSSPALTRVLREVYESVSGGDSLADAMA
;
A
#
# COMPACT_ATOMS: atom_id res chain seq x y z
N MET A 1 -2.35 10.13 -18.12
CA MET A 1 -3.38 9.14 -17.74
C MET A 1 -3.19 8.69 -16.30
N ALA A 2 -4.08 9.14 -15.42
CA ALA A 2 -4.17 8.71 -14.03
C ALA A 2 -5.46 7.92 -13.81
N THR A 3 -5.46 7.03 -12.83
CA THR A 3 -6.66 6.29 -12.42
C THR A 3 -7.37 7.10 -11.34
N PHE A 4 -8.69 7.23 -11.44
CA PHE A 4 -9.54 7.93 -10.50
C PHE A 4 -10.55 6.94 -9.95
N SER A 5 -10.65 6.81 -8.63
CA SER A 5 -11.79 6.15 -8.01
C SER A 5 -12.90 7.17 -7.88
N TYR A 6 -14.08 6.80 -8.34
CA TYR A 6 -15.25 7.66 -8.23
C TYR A 6 -16.33 6.99 -7.39
N ARG A 7 -17.03 7.83 -6.66
CA ARG A 7 -18.32 7.52 -6.04
C ARG A 7 -19.33 8.45 -6.67
N ALA A 8 -20.19 7.91 -7.51
CA ALA A 8 -21.18 8.69 -8.23
C ALA A 8 -22.59 8.15 -7.98
N ARG A 9 -23.56 9.05 -8.00
CA ARG A 9 -24.98 8.72 -7.82
C ARG A 9 -25.63 8.64 -9.20
N ASN A 10 -26.31 7.54 -9.48
CA ASN A 10 -27.12 7.42 -10.69
C ASN A 10 -28.46 8.16 -10.54
N ALA A 11 -29.21 8.30 -11.63
CA ALA A 11 -30.51 8.97 -11.63
C ALA A 11 -31.57 8.28 -10.75
N THR A 12 -31.40 6.99 -10.44
CA THR A 12 -32.25 6.22 -9.53
C THR A 12 -31.86 6.39 -8.05
N GLY A 13 -30.80 7.15 -7.77
CA GLY A 13 -30.37 7.52 -6.42
C GLY A 13 -29.39 6.54 -5.77
N GLU A 14 -28.98 5.49 -6.47
CA GLU A 14 -28.01 4.50 -6.02
C GLU A 14 -26.57 4.99 -6.20
N VAL A 15 -25.72 4.63 -5.23
CA VAL A 15 -24.32 5.05 -5.21
C VAL A 15 -23.47 3.97 -5.88
N VAL A 16 -22.96 4.28 -7.06
CA VAL A 16 -22.08 3.42 -7.85
C VAL A 16 -20.63 3.80 -7.56
N ARG A 17 -19.80 2.79 -7.30
CA ARG A 17 -18.36 2.94 -7.11
C ARG A 17 -17.62 2.25 -8.24
N GLY A 18 -16.58 2.89 -8.75
CA GLY A 18 -15.76 2.32 -9.80
C GLY A 18 -14.44 3.07 -9.94
N THR A 19 -13.61 2.58 -10.84
CA THR A 19 -12.38 3.24 -11.25
C THR A 19 -12.52 3.67 -12.70
N LEU A 20 -12.08 4.88 -13.03
CA LEU A 20 -12.01 5.41 -14.39
C LEU A 20 -10.61 5.93 -14.66
N VAL A 21 -10.17 5.89 -15.91
CA VAL A 21 -8.89 6.48 -16.32
C VAL A 21 -9.17 7.83 -16.97
N ALA A 22 -8.52 8.88 -16.49
CA ALA A 22 -8.65 10.24 -17.03
C ALA A 22 -7.32 11.00 -16.92
N ASP A 23 -7.20 12.11 -17.63
CA ASP A 23 -5.99 12.94 -17.57
C ASP A 23 -6.05 14.03 -16.50
N THR A 24 -7.26 14.45 -16.10
CA THR A 24 -7.48 15.46 -15.04
C THR A 24 -8.77 15.18 -14.27
N THR A 25 -8.92 15.75 -13.08
CA THR A 25 -10.18 15.72 -12.30
C THR A 25 -11.37 16.26 -13.09
N ALA A 26 -11.15 17.33 -13.86
CA ALA A 26 -12.16 17.90 -14.75
C ALA A 26 -12.55 16.95 -15.88
N ALA A 27 -11.58 16.22 -16.46
CA ALA A 27 -11.85 15.19 -17.45
C ALA A 27 -12.60 13.99 -16.84
N ALA A 28 -12.25 13.57 -15.62
CA ALA A 28 -12.94 12.52 -14.87
C ALA A 28 -14.42 12.88 -14.59
N ALA A 29 -14.68 14.13 -14.18
CA ALA A 29 -16.05 14.62 -13.95
C ALA A 29 -16.88 14.66 -15.24
N ARG A 30 -16.26 15.04 -16.38
CA ARG A 30 -16.93 15.03 -17.70
C ARG A 30 -17.29 13.61 -18.13
N LEU A 31 -16.38 12.65 -17.98
CA LEU A 31 -16.64 11.24 -18.29
C LEU A 31 -17.73 10.62 -17.42
N LEU A 32 -17.88 11.07 -16.16
CA LEU A 32 -18.99 10.67 -15.30
C LEU A 32 -20.31 11.32 -15.71
N ALA A 33 -20.28 12.60 -16.07
CA ALA A 33 -21.45 13.32 -16.57
C ALA A 33 -21.99 12.72 -17.89
N GLU A 34 -21.09 12.32 -18.81
CA GLU A 34 -21.45 11.60 -20.04
C GLU A 34 -22.14 10.25 -19.77
N ARG A 35 -21.86 9.64 -18.61
CA ARG A 35 -22.48 8.38 -18.16
C ARG A 35 -23.76 8.59 -17.33
N SER A 36 -24.28 9.82 -17.27
CA SER A 36 -25.44 10.18 -16.44
C SER A 36 -25.22 9.88 -14.94
N LEU A 37 -23.96 9.93 -14.50
CA LEU A 37 -23.55 9.69 -13.11
C LEU A 37 -23.14 11.02 -12.47
N MET A 38 -23.82 11.42 -11.40
CA MET A 38 -23.49 12.62 -10.64
C MET A 38 -22.35 12.33 -9.66
N PRO A 39 -21.15 12.91 -9.81
CA PRO A 39 -20.03 12.65 -8.91
C PRO A 39 -20.33 13.19 -7.51
N VAL A 40 -20.29 12.30 -6.51
CA VAL A 40 -20.39 12.66 -5.08
C VAL A 40 -18.99 12.86 -4.52
N GLU A 41 -18.05 11.98 -4.87
CA GLU A 41 -16.63 12.05 -4.51
C GLU A 41 -15.78 11.57 -5.70
N LEU A 42 -14.71 12.30 -6.00
CA LEU A 42 -13.76 12.04 -7.09
C LEU A 42 -12.36 12.05 -6.48
N ASP A 43 -11.81 10.86 -6.22
CA ASP A 43 -10.49 10.70 -5.65
C ASP A 43 -9.50 10.25 -6.73
N GLN A 44 -8.41 10.98 -6.86
CA GLN A 44 -7.27 10.56 -7.67
C GLN A 44 -6.61 9.36 -7.01
N VAL A 45 -6.74 8.20 -7.64
CA VAL A 45 -5.92 7.04 -7.32
C VAL A 45 -4.62 7.23 -8.09
N GLU A 46 -3.73 8.06 -7.55
CA GLU A 46 -2.32 8.02 -7.95
C GLU A 46 -1.86 6.57 -7.79
N ALA A 47 -1.71 5.89 -8.93
CA ALA A 47 -1.13 4.57 -8.99
C ALA A 47 0.27 4.70 -8.38
N ALA A 48 0.40 4.15 -7.17
CA ALA A 48 1.57 4.25 -6.29
C ALA A 48 1.93 5.68 -5.86
N GLN A 49 1.45 6.11 -4.67
CA GLN A 49 2.30 6.67 -3.59
C GLN A 49 1.54 7.34 -2.42
N LYS A 50 0.21 7.51 -2.46
CA LYS A 50 -0.53 8.13 -1.34
C LYS A 50 -1.43 7.18 -0.57
N SER A 51 -0.81 6.33 0.24
CA SER A 51 -1.37 5.93 1.55
C SER A 51 -0.42 6.34 2.70
N LEU A 52 0.27 7.46 2.50
CA LEU A 52 0.77 8.28 3.59
C LEU A 52 -0.33 9.31 3.91
N LEU A 53 -0.58 9.52 5.22
CA LEU A 53 -1.28 10.68 5.82
C LEU A 53 -2.65 10.48 6.49
N THR A 54 -3.03 9.28 6.92
CA THR A 54 -4.05 9.16 7.99
C THR A 54 -3.73 8.02 8.95
N GLY A 55 -2.69 8.24 9.74
CA GLY A 55 -2.39 7.40 10.88
C GLY A 55 -1.00 7.71 11.35
N LYS A 56 -0.90 8.52 12.42
CA LYS A 56 0.29 8.69 13.26
C LYS A 56 1.14 7.42 13.17
N ALA A 57 2.28 7.47 12.47
CA ALA A 57 3.11 6.30 12.19
C ALA A 57 3.31 5.56 13.50
N ARG A 58 2.58 4.44 13.66
CA ARG A 58 2.41 3.83 14.96
C ARG A 58 3.71 3.11 15.24
N ARG A 59 4.62 3.81 15.93
CA ARG A 59 5.95 3.33 16.31
C ARG A 59 5.82 1.87 16.74
N VAL A 60 6.54 0.98 16.07
CA VAL A 60 6.52 -0.44 16.38
C VAL A 60 7.03 -0.60 17.82
N LYS A 61 6.28 -1.32 18.65
CA LYS A 61 6.70 -1.60 20.03
C LYS A 61 8.00 -2.38 20.00
N LEU A 62 8.94 -2.06 20.89
CA LEU A 62 10.25 -2.71 20.96
C LEU A 62 10.15 -4.24 21.07
N ALA A 63 9.18 -4.76 21.84
CA ALA A 63 8.94 -6.20 21.95
C ALA A 63 8.63 -6.89 20.60
N LYS A 64 7.91 -6.20 19.69
CA LYS A 64 7.63 -6.75 18.34
C LYS A 64 8.85 -6.73 17.44
N VAL A 65 9.75 -5.77 17.64
CA VAL A 65 11.03 -5.71 16.93
C VAL A 65 11.93 -6.87 17.37
N GLY A 66 12.00 -7.14 18.68
CA GLY A 66 12.74 -8.29 19.21
C GLY A 66 12.27 -9.62 18.63
N MET A 67 10.95 -9.89 18.70
CA MET A 67 10.37 -11.12 18.12
C MET A 67 10.63 -11.24 16.61
N MET A 68 10.58 -10.14 15.87
CA MET A 68 10.89 -10.15 14.44
C MET A 68 12.35 -10.55 14.19
N TYR A 69 13.30 -10.04 14.97
CA TYR A 69 14.71 -10.41 14.82
C TYR A 69 14.97 -11.87 15.20
N GLU A 70 14.31 -12.39 16.23
CA GLU A 70 14.37 -13.82 16.59
C GLU A 70 13.86 -14.68 15.42
N GLN A 71 12.68 -14.38 14.88
CA GLN A 71 12.11 -15.12 13.76
C GLN A 71 12.96 -15.02 12.49
N LEU A 72 13.58 -13.85 12.23
CA LEU A 72 14.52 -13.69 11.13
C LEU A 72 15.75 -14.57 11.33
N ALA A 73 16.32 -14.58 12.54
CA ALA A 73 17.48 -15.40 12.87
C ALA A 73 17.19 -16.90 12.73
N ASP A 74 16.01 -17.36 13.18
CA ASP A 74 15.59 -18.76 13.05
C ASP A 74 15.49 -19.18 11.57
N LEU A 75 14.86 -18.35 10.74
CA LEU A 75 14.71 -18.62 9.30
C LEU A 75 16.08 -18.66 8.61
N LEU A 76 16.95 -17.69 8.90
CA LEU A 76 18.30 -17.66 8.33
C LEU A 76 19.16 -18.84 8.83
N GLY A 77 19.05 -19.19 10.11
CA GLY A 77 19.71 -20.36 10.69
C GLY A 77 19.25 -21.68 10.10
N ALA A 78 17.99 -21.76 9.68
CA ALA A 78 17.45 -22.90 8.92
C ALA A 78 17.86 -22.90 7.43
N GLY A 79 18.64 -21.92 6.97
CA GLY A 79 19.10 -21.81 5.58
C GLY A 79 18.07 -21.21 4.63
N VAL A 80 17.02 -20.56 5.14
CA VAL A 80 16.04 -19.87 4.29
C VAL A 80 16.69 -18.62 3.69
N PRO A 81 16.61 -18.41 2.36
CA PRO A 81 17.14 -17.20 1.73
C PRO A 81 16.53 -15.93 2.31
N LEU A 82 17.34 -14.88 2.47
CA LEU A 82 16.93 -13.61 3.12
C LEU A 82 15.64 -13.01 2.53
N LEU A 83 15.54 -12.90 1.20
CA LEU A 83 14.35 -12.37 0.53
C LEU A 83 13.09 -13.19 0.85
N ARG A 84 13.25 -14.52 0.94
CA ARG A 84 12.15 -15.41 1.32
C ARG A 84 11.79 -15.23 2.79
N ALA A 85 12.78 -15.09 3.67
CA ALA A 85 12.55 -14.82 5.08
C ALA A 85 11.79 -13.51 5.29
N LEU A 86 12.19 -12.42 4.63
CA LEU A 86 11.49 -11.12 4.67
C LEU A 86 10.03 -11.23 4.20
N THR A 87 9.79 -11.99 3.12
CA THR A 87 8.42 -12.25 2.63
C THR A 87 7.59 -12.96 3.70
N VAL A 88 8.14 -14.03 4.28
CA VAL A 88 7.48 -14.84 5.32
C VAL A 88 7.17 -13.99 6.56
N LEU A 89 8.12 -13.19 7.04
CA LEU A 89 7.92 -12.28 8.18
C LEU A 89 6.85 -11.22 7.89
N SER A 90 6.85 -10.65 6.68
CA SER A 90 5.85 -9.64 6.29
C SER A 90 4.43 -10.20 6.30
N SER A 91 4.26 -11.46 5.86
CA SER A 91 2.95 -12.15 5.84
C SER A 91 2.46 -12.59 7.22
N GLN A 92 3.37 -12.93 8.14
CA GLN A 92 3.03 -13.41 9.49
C GLN A 92 2.93 -12.27 10.52
N SER A 93 3.46 -11.09 10.21
CA SER A 93 3.41 -9.94 11.10
C SER A 93 1.98 -9.48 11.37
N SER A 94 1.58 -9.51 12.64
CA SER A 94 0.29 -8.97 13.10
C SER A 94 0.33 -7.44 13.31
N SER A 95 1.42 -6.76 12.96
CA SER A 95 1.52 -5.30 13.02
C SER A 95 1.55 -4.72 11.61
N PRO A 96 0.52 -3.94 11.21
CA PRO A 96 0.51 -3.29 9.89
C PRO A 96 1.73 -2.39 9.65
N ALA A 97 2.20 -1.71 10.69
CA ALA A 97 3.39 -0.87 10.62
C ALA A 97 4.66 -1.69 10.34
N LEU A 98 4.83 -2.83 11.00
CA LEU A 98 5.98 -3.71 10.79
C LEU A 98 5.91 -4.39 9.41
N THR A 99 4.74 -4.84 8.99
CA THR A 99 4.54 -5.41 7.65
C THR A 99 4.93 -4.44 6.55
N ARG A 100 4.61 -3.14 6.72
CA ARG A 100 5.02 -2.10 5.79
C ARG A 100 6.54 -1.96 5.73
N VAL A 101 7.20 -1.83 6.88
CA VAL A 101 8.68 -1.70 6.95
C VAL A 101 9.36 -2.92 6.32
N LEU A 102 8.91 -4.13 6.64
CA LEU A 102 9.48 -5.35 6.07
C LEU A 102 9.33 -5.43 4.54
N ARG A 103 8.24 -4.87 3.99
CA ARG A 103 8.05 -4.79 2.54
C ARG A 103 8.98 -3.75 1.92
N GLU A 104 9.12 -2.58 2.54
CA GLU A 104 10.07 -1.56 2.09
C GLU A 104 11.51 -2.11 2.06
N VAL A 105 11.93 -2.81 3.12
CA VAL A 105 13.23 -3.50 3.17
C VAL A 105 13.36 -4.56 2.08
N TYR A 106 12.32 -5.37 1.86
CA TYR A 106 12.33 -6.39 0.81
C TYR A 106 12.56 -5.77 -0.57
N GLU A 107 11.85 -4.70 -0.91
CA GLU A 107 11.97 -4.02 -2.20
C GLU A 107 13.41 -3.50 -2.40
N SER A 108 13.98 -2.79 -1.43
CA SER A 108 15.36 -2.30 -1.49
C SER A 108 16.39 -3.42 -1.68
N VAL A 109 16.30 -4.48 -0.86
CA VAL A 109 17.25 -5.61 -0.95
C VAL A 109 17.06 -6.38 -2.26
N SER A 110 15.82 -6.52 -2.74
CA SER A 110 15.56 -7.14 -4.04
C SER A 110 16.08 -6.31 -5.22
N GLY A 111 16.17 -4.99 -5.04
CA GLY A 111 16.80 -4.04 -5.96
C GLY A 111 18.32 -4.05 -5.94
N GLY A 112 18.94 -4.76 -4.98
CA GLY A 112 20.39 -4.94 -4.88
C GLY A 112 21.06 -4.15 -3.74
N ASP A 113 20.29 -3.41 -2.94
CA ASP A 113 20.84 -2.72 -1.78
C ASP A 113 21.26 -3.72 -0.70
N SER A 114 22.25 -3.32 0.12
CA SER A 114 22.60 -4.13 1.29
C SER A 114 21.47 -4.09 2.32
N LEU A 115 21.36 -5.14 3.14
CA LEU A 115 20.36 -5.16 4.22
C LEU A 115 20.56 -4.01 5.21
N ALA A 116 21.80 -3.60 5.45
CA ALA A 116 22.11 -2.48 6.34
C ALA A 116 21.58 -1.16 5.77
N ASP A 117 21.77 -0.92 4.47
CA ASP A 117 21.28 0.29 3.80
C ASP A 117 19.76 0.29 3.72
N ALA A 118 19.14 -0.87 3.48
CA ALA A 118 17.69 -1.01 3.44
C ALA A 118 17.01 -0.78 4.81
N MET A 119 17.75 -0.88 5.92
CA MET A 119 17.24 -0.70 7.29
C MET A 119 17.55 0.67 7.91
N ALA A 120 18.38 1.49 7.25
CA ALA A 120 18.80 2.81 7.71
C ALA A 120 17.67 3.85 7.63
#